data_AF-A0A1R3G463-F1
#
_entry.id   AF-A0A1R3G463-F1
#
_cell.length_a   1.000
_cell.length_b   1.000
_cell.length_c   1.000
_cell.angle_alpha   90.00
_cell.angle_beta   90.00
_cell.angle_gamma   90.00
#
_symmetry.space_group_name_H-M   'P 1'
#
loop_
_entity.id
_entity.type
_entity.pdbx_description
1 polymer ?
#
loop_
_entity_poly.entity_id
_entity_poly.type
_entity_poly.pdbx_seq_one_letter_code
_entity_poly.pdbx_strand_id
1 'polypeptide(L)'
;MHNLNRRTRNLAEDMSCKICGWHCEDLLRTLRDRPEAKQIWQHYLGREDSIGFFTTSKEEWWKLNFLKMKKAKIGDWPWGLIFGVICWRIRKWRNEASIANTTILVSIKLEIIGKTIKEFVDVTAGTKQANEAAIGGAIRGCYGEWIMGFSQDIGKCSVDLAELWSLLQGIALAWSRNIKLLEIESNSATSINMIKKVGKNHPLFCVVEKIREYLSRDWTWKISHIPRQRVSEIGKRE
;
A
#
# COMPACT_ATOMS: atom_id res chain seq x y z
N MET A 1 6.74 -8.35 -6.43
CA MET A 1 6.36 -8.94 -7.74
C MET A 1 6.84 -10.38 -7.72
N HIS A 2 5.95 -11.39 -7.81
CA HIS A 2 6.34 -12.81 -7.67
C HIS A 2 6.94 -13.37 -8.97
N ASN A 3 7.76 -14.42 -8.90
CA ASN A 3 8.56 -14.86 -10.06
C ASN A 3 7.72 -15.42 -11.23
N LEU A 4 6.58 -16.07 -10.98
CA LEU A 4 5.64 -16.42 -12.07
C LEU A 4 5.17 -15.17 -12.85
N ASN A 5 4.96 -14.06 -12.15
CA ASN A 5 4.60 -12.76 -12.74
C ASN A 5 5.79 -12.06 -13.42
N ARG A 6 7.03 -12.40 -13.05
CA ARG A 6 8.23 -11.90 -13.74
C ARG A 6 8.47 -12.66 -15.02
N ARG A 7 8.29 -13.99 -15.02
CA ARG A 7 8.41 -14.82 -16.22
C ARG A 7 7.38 -14.48 -17.29
N THR A 8 6.11 -14.29 -16.92
CA THR A 8 5.08 -13.80 -17.86
C THR A 8 5.38 -12.43 -18.46
N ARG A 9 6.25 -11.64 -17.82
CA ARG A 9 6.70 -10.33 -18.28
C ARG A 9 8.11 -10.35 -18.88
N ASN A 10 8.70 -11.54 -19.11
CA ASN A 10 10.08 -11.73 -19.59
C ASN A 10 11.15 -11.06 -18.72
N LEU A 11 10.90 -10.91 -17.41
CA LEU A 11 11.81 -10.31 -16.41
C LEU A 11 12.55 -11.35 -15.55
N ALA A 12 12.32 -12.65 -15.81
CA ALA A 12 13.01 -13.78 -15.19
C ALA A 12 12.79 -15.05 -16.04
N GLU A 13 13.82 -15.86 -16.22
CA GLU A 13 13.74 -17.14 -16.94
C GLU A 13 13.14 -18.25 -16.06
N ASP A 14 13.40 -18.17 -14.75
CA ASP A 14 12.96 -19.15 -13.75
C ASP A 14 11.79 -18.63 -12.89
N MET A 15 10.81 -19.50 -12.67
CA MET A 15 9.65 -19.26 -11.80
C MET A 15 9.93 -19.63 -10.35
N SER A 16 11.04 -20.30 -10.08
CA SER A 16 11.38 -20.79 -8.76
C SER A 16 11.60 -19.64 -7.77
N CYS A 17 11.29 -19.90 -6.51
CA CYS A 17 11.49 -18.96 -5.45
C CYS A 17 12.95 -18.98 -4.97
N LYS A 18 13.69 -17.89 -5.21
CA LYS A 18 15.11 -17.78 -4.80
C LYS A 18 15.37 -17.87 -3.29
N ILE A 19 14.34 -17.75 -2.46
CA ILE A 19 14.47 -17.78 -0.99
C ILE A 19 14.25 -19.19 -0.45
N CYS A 20 13.28 -19.94 -0.99
CA CYS A 20 12.93 -21.26 -0.46
C CYS A 20 13.06 -22.42 -1.46
N GLY A 21 13.58 -22.16 -2.67
CA GLY A 21 13.80 -23.17 -3.72
C GLY A 21 12.54 -23.73 -4.37
N TRP A 22 11.34 -23.24 -4.01
CA TRP A 22 10.09 -23.77 -4.54
C TRP A 22 9.93 -23.51 -6.04
N HIS A 23 9.59 -24.52 -6.84
CA HIS A 23 9.63 -24.49 -8.30
C HIS A 23 8.71 -23.47 -8.99
N CYS A 24 7.65 -23.00 -8.32
CA CYS A 24 6.74 -21.98 -8.87
C CYS A 24 6.28 -20.97 -7.81
N GLU A 25 6.83 -19.76 -7.82
CA GLU A 25 6.42 -18.67 -6.94
C GLU A 25 5.22 -17.91 -7.54
N ASP A 26 4.01 -18.37 -7.20
CA ASP A 26 2.75 -17.69 -7.50
C ASP A 26 2.29 -16.76 -6.36
N LEU A 27 1.12 -16.14 -6.54
CA LEU A 27 0.56 -15.17 -5.61
C LEU A 27 0.19 -15.78 -4.26
N LEU A 28 -0.50 -16.92 -4.25
CA LEU A 28 -0.89 -17.59 -3.00
C LEU A 28 0.34 -18.11 -2.29
N ARG A 29 1.32 -18.66 -3.03
CA ARG A 29 2.59 -19.07 -2.46
C ARG A 29 3.31 -17.91 -1.78
N THR A 30 3.32 -16.75 -2.42
CA THR A 30 3.97 -15.55 -1.87
C THR A 30 3.23 -15.02 -0.64
N LEU A 31 1.91 -14.88 -0.71
CA LEU A 31 1.13 -14.14 0.27
C LEU A 31 0.54 -15.01 1.38
N ARG A 32 0.38 -16.31 1.14
CA ARG A 32 -0.39 -17.22 2.01
C ARG A 32 0.39 -18.47 2.40
N ASP A 33 0.96 -19.19 1.43
CA ASP A 33 1.36 -20.58 1.66
C ASP A 33 2.83 -20.79 2.05
N ARG A 34 3.70 -19.78 1.90
CA ARG A 34 5.08 -19.85 2.40
C ARG A 34 5.10 -20.03 3.93
N PRO A 35 6.04 -20.80 4.54
CA PRO A 35 6.07 -21.04 5.98
C PRO A 35 5.94 -19.79 6.85
N GLU A 36 6.69 -18.73 6.57
CA GLU A 36 6.62 -17.49 7.35
C GLU A 36 5.28 -16.75 7.15
N ALA A 37 4.73 -16.78 5.93
CA ALA A 37 3.41 -16.21 5.65
C ALA A 37 2.31 -16.99 6.40
N LYS A 38 2.38 -18.32 6.42
CA LYS A 38 1.46 -19.18 7.16
C LYS A 38 1.48 -18.89 8.65
N GLN A 39 2.67 -18.77 9.25
CA GLN A 39 2.81 -18.45 10.67
C GLN A 39 2.18 -17.10 11.02
N ILE A 40 2.38 -16.08 10.17
CA ILE A 40 1.75 -14.76 10.35
C ILE A 40 0.23 -14.89 10.28
N TRP A 41 -0.31 -15.54 9.25
CA TRP A 41 -1.76 -15.71 9.11
C TRP A 41 -2.38 -16.50 10.26
N GLN A 42 -1.75 -17.60 10.69
CA GLN A 42 -2.22 -18.41 11.81
C GLN A 42 -2.28 -17.64 13.12
N HIS A 43 -1.36 -16.69 13.33
CA HIS A 43 -1.40 -15.81 14.50
C HIS A 43 -2.64 -14.90 14.50
N TYR A 44 -3.03 -14.35 13.35
CA TYR A 44 -4.15 -13.39 13.25
C TYR A 44 -5.53 -14.03 13.02
N LEU A 45 -5.61 -15.19 12.36
CA LEU A 45 -6.87 -15.88 12.07
C LEU A 45 -7.40 -16.72 13.24
N GLY A 46 -6.56 -17.04 14.24
CA GLY A 46 -6.91 -18.02 15.26
C GLY A 46 -7.03 -19.45 14.69
N ARG A 47 -7.40 -20.41 15.53
CA ARG A 47 -7.42 -21.84 15.13
C ARG A 47 -8.59 -22.20 14.21
N GLU A 48 -9.77 -21.65 14.44
CA GLU A 48 -11.02 -22.05 13.77
C GLU A 48 -11.10 -21.61 12.30
N ASP A 49 -10.65 -20.39 11.97
CA ASP A 49 -10.72 -19.85 10.60
C ASP A 49 -9.53 -20.28 9.70
N SER A 50 -8.57 -21.01 10.26
CA SER A 50 -7.33 -21.35 9.54
C SER A 50 -7.53 -22.36 8.41
N ILE A 51 -8.41 -23.35 8.59
CA ILE A 51 -8.53 -24.49 7.65
C ILE A 51 -9.10 -24.05 6.29
N GLY A 52 -10.19 -23.28 6.29
CA GLY A 52 -10.79 -22.75 5.06
C GLY A 52 -9.88 -21.73 4.35
N PHE A 53 -9.13 -20.94 5.11
CA PHE A 53 -8.26 -19.91 4.55
C PHE A 53 -7.12 -20.48 3.68
N PHE A 54 -6.46 -21.55 4.15
CA PHE A 54 -5.32 -22.16 3.46
C PHE A 54 -5.68 -23.16 2.35
N THR A 55 -6.93 -23.62 2.28
CA THR A 55 -7.38 -24.65 1.32
C THR A 55 -8.06 -24.07 0.08
N THR A 56 -8.45 -22.80 0.12
CA THR A 56 -9.19 -22.15 -0.97
C THR A 56 -8.34 -21.88 -2.22
N SER A 57 -8.98 -21.84 -3.39
CA SER A 57 -8.33 -21.46 -4.65
C SER A 57 -7.99 -19.96 -4.66
N LYS A 58 -7.14 -19.52 -5.60
CA LYS A 58 -6.71 -18.11 -5.71
C LYS A 58 -7.90 -17.16 -5.89
N GLU A 59 -8.85 -17.54 -6.74
CA GLU A 59 -10.03 -16.73 -7.06
C GLU A 59 -10.99 -16.67 -5.87
N GLU A 60 -11.23 -17.81 -5.22
CA GLU A 60 -12.11 -17.86 -4.06
C GLU A 60 -11.49 -17.15 -2.85
N TRP A 61 -10.16 -17.25 -2.67
CA TRP A 61 -9.44 -16.57 -1.60
C TRP A 61 -9.61 -15.05 -1.67
N TRP A 62 -9.53 -14.46 -2.86
CA TRP A 62 -9.80 -13.02 -3.00
C TRP A 62 -11.26 -12.67 -2.75
N LYS A 63 -12.20 -13.45 -3.30
CA LYS A 63 -13.64 -13.21 -3.09
C LYS A 63 -14.01 -13.30 -1.60
N LEU A 64 -13.50 -14.29 -0.89
CA LEU A 64 -13.70 -14.45 0.55
C LEU A 64 -13.22 -13.22 1.31
N ASN A 65 -11.97 -12.81 1.09
CA ASN A 65 -11.36 -11.75 1.87
C ASN A 65 -11.86 -10.34 1.54
N PHE A 66 -12.18 -10.05 0.27
CA PHE A 66 -12.62 -8.71 -0.14
C PHE A 66 -14.13 -8.52 -0.19
N LEU A 67 -14.90 -9.55 -0.52
CA LEU A 67 -16.36 -9.43 -0.70
C LEU A 67 -17.09 -9.96 0.52
N LYS A 68 -16.81 -11.22 0.92
CA LYS A 68 -17.57 -11.88 2.00
C LYS A 68 -17.17 -11.34 3.38
N MET A 69 -15.89 -11.13 3.62
CA MET A 69 -15.37 -10.66 4.92
C MET A 69 -15.24 -9.13 5.01
N LYS A 70 -15.82 -8.37 4.07
CA LYS A 70 -15.68 -6.90 4.00
C LYS A 70 -16.10 -6.18 5.31
N LYS A 71 -17.11 -6.73 6.01
CA LYS A 71 -17.63 -6.20 7.28
C LYS A 71 -17.13 -6.95 8.51
N ALA A 72 -16.35 -8.02 8.34
CA ALA A 72 -15.87 -8.84 9.44
C ALA A 72 -14.84 -8.07 10.30
N LYS A 73 -14.70 -8.49 11.55
CA LYS A 73 -13.72 -7.98 12.50
C LYS A 73 -13.07 -9.14 13.26
N ILE A 74 -11.84 -8.93 13.69
CA ILE A 74 -11.18 -9.79 14.66
C ILE A 74 -10.91 -8.94 15.90
N GLY A 75 -11.60 -9.23 16.99
CA GLY A 75 -11.73 -8.30 18.11
C GLY A 75 -12.32 -6.97 17.64
N ASP A 76 -11.65 -5.85 17.96
CA ASP A 76 -12.06 -4.50 17.54
C ASP A 76 -11.60 -4.12 16.12
N TRP A 77 -10.79 -4.96 15.48
CA TRP A 77 -10.03 -4.58 14.29
C TRP A 77 -10.75 -5.01 12.99
N PRO A 78 -10.95 -4.12 12.01
CA PRO A 78 -11.58 -4.46 10.73
C PRO A 78 -10.76 -5.48 9.93
N TRP A 79 -11.40 -6.54 9.44
CA TRP A 79 -10.74 -7.60 8.68
C TRP A 79 -10.03 -7.07 7.43
N GLY A 80 -10.66 -6.17 6.68
CA GLY A 80 -10.06 -5.59 5.47
C GLY A 80 -8.73 -4.88 5.75
N LEU A 81 -8.61 -4.20 6.90
CA LEU A 81 -7.38 -3.55 7.34
C LEU A 81 -6.31 -4.59 7.70
N ILE A 82 -6.67 -5.59 8.51
CA ILE A 82 -5.79 -6.71 8.90
C ILE A 82 -5.25 -7.40 7.64
N PHE A 83 -6.16 -7.81 6.77
CA PHE A 83 -5.86 -8.55 5.55
C PHE A 83 -4.95 -7.75 4.60
N GLY A 84 -5.27 -6.46 4.38
CA GLY A 84 -4.50 -5.57 3.54
C GLY A 84 -3.09 -5.31 4.08
N VAL A 85 -2.96 -4.99 5.38
CA VAL A 85 -1.67 -4.75 6.03
C VAL A 85 -0.80 -6.00 6.00
N ILE A 86 -1.34 -7.18 6.31
CA ILE A 86 -0.59 -8.44 6.29
C ILE A 86 -0.12 -8.77 4.86
N CYS A 87 -1.01 -8.73 3.86
CA CYS A 87 -0.62 -8.97 2.47
C CYS A 87 0.52 -8.05 2.01
N TRP A 88 0.41 -6.76 2.33
CA TRP A 88 1.42 -5.77 1.98
C TRP A 88 2.76 -6.04 2.69
N ARG A 89 2.74 -6.31 4.00
CA ARG A 89 3.96 -6.60 4.79
C ARG A 89 4.66 -7.87 4.31
N ILE A 90 3.92 -8.96 4.10
CA ILE A 90 4.48 -10.22 3.55
C ILE A 90 5.15 -9.96 2.21
N ARG A 91 4.48 -9.21 1.32
CA ARG A 91 5.04 -8.84 0.01
C ARG A 91 6.29 -7.98 0.14
N LYS A 92 6.32 -6.99 1.05
CA LYS A 92 7.46 -6.09 1.28
C LYS A 92 8.68 -6.89 1.77
N TRP A 93 8.55 -7.65 2.86
CA TRP A 93 9.64 -8.46 3.41
C TRP A 93 10.15 -9.50 2.43
N ARG A 94 9.28 -10.09 1.60
CA ARG A 94 9.72 -11.02 0.55
C ARG A 94 10.55 -10.33 -0.52
N ASN A 95 10.24 -9.09 -0.89
CA ASN A 95 11.05 -8.35 -1.86
C ASN A 95 12.38 -7.94 -1.23
N GLU A 96 12.37 -7.45 0.02
CA GLU A 96 13.59 -7.07 0.77
C GLU A 96 14.53 -8.25 0.97
N ALA A 97 14.03 -9.41 1.41
CA ALA A 97 14.84 -10.62 1.56
C ALA A 97 15.45 -11.06 0.22
N SER A 98 14.73 -10.88 -0.89
CA SER A 98 15.22 -11.25 -2.22
C SER A 98 16.25 -10.26 -2.80
N ILE A 99 16.30 -9.02 -2.33
CA ILE A 99 17.14 -7.95 -2.90
C ILE A 99 18.32 -7.63 -1.97
N ALA A 100 18.08 -7.57 -0.67
CA ALA A 100 19.02 -7.13 0.35
C ALA A 100 19.45 -8.25 1.32
N ASN A 101 19.07 -9.51 1.05
CA ASN A 101 19.34 -10.69 1.89
C ASN A 101 19.00 -10.48 3.38
N THR A 102 18.04 -9.63 3.67
CA THR A 102 17.67 -9.25 5.04
C THR A 102 16.56 -10.17 5.54
N THR A 103 16.80 -10.86 6.65
CA THR A 103 15.80 -11.73 7.29
C THR A 103 15.51 -11.22 8.70
N ILE A 104 14.24 -10.95 8.98
CA ILE A 104 13.75 -10.53 10.30
C ILE A 104 12.94 -11.68 10.90
N LEU A 105 13.09 -11.90 12.21
CA LEU A 105 12.35 -12.92 12.97
C LEU A 105 10.83 -12.72 12.85
N VAL A 106 10.09 -13.84 12.85
CA VAL A 106 8.62 -13.81 12.72
C VAL A 106 7.97 -13.08 13.90
N SER A 107 8.50 -13.20 15.12
CA SER A 107 8.02 -12.45 16.30
C SER A 107 8.02 -10.94 16.08
N ILE A 108 9.15 -10.39 15.61
CA ILE A 108 9.29 -8.96 15.30
C ILE A 108 8.32 -8.54 14.17
N LYS A 109 8.11 -9.41 13.18
CA LYS A 109 7.14 -9.16 12.09
C LYS A 109 5.71 -9.04 12.62
N LEU A 110 5.32 -9.91 13.55
CA LEU A 110 4.00 -9.86 14.21
C LEU A 110 3.83 -8.57 15.00
N GLU A 111 4.84 -8.16 15.78
CA GLU A 111 4.82 -6.87 16.50
C GLU A 111 4.65 -5.67 15.56
N ILE A 112 5.39 -5.65 14.45
CA ILE A 112 5.27 -4.59 13.43
C ILE A 112 3.86 -4.54 12.83
N ILE A 113 3.27 -5.69 12.50
CA ILE A 113 1.91 -5.75 11.96
C ILE A 113 0.91 -5.23 13.00
N GLY A 114 0.98 -5.74 14.24
CA GLY A 114 0.08 -5.32 15.32
C GLY A 114 0.15 -3.83 15.61
N LYS A 115 1.37 -3.28 15.71
CA LYS A 115 1.59 -1.83 15.88
C LYS A 115 1.02 -1.04 14.70
N THR A 116 1.26 -1.49 13.47
CA THR A 116 0.70 -0.85 12.27
C THR A 116 -0.82 -0.82 12.34
N ILE A 117 -1.49 -1.96 12.59
CA ILE A 117 -2.95 -2.03 12.65
C ILE A 117 -3.50 -1.14 13.76
N LYS A 118 -2.90 -1.18 14.95
CA LYS A 118 -3.32 -0.35 16.09
C LYS A 118 -3.24 1.14 15.75
N GLU A 119 -2.15 1.60 15.15
CA GLU A 119 -2.00 2.99 14.71
C GLU A 119 -3.10 3.39 13.72
N PHE A 120 -3.41 2.53 12.74
CA PHE A 120 -4.52 2.78 11.81
C PHE A 120 -5.87 2.89 12.54
N VAL A 121 -6.14 2.01 13.51
CA VAL A 121 -7.38 2.03 14.30
C VAL A 121 -7.46 3.28 15.18
N ASP A 122 -6.41 3.62 15.91
CA ASP A 122 -6.37 4.78 16.81
C ASP A 122 -6.58 6.10 16.03
N VAL A 123 -5.98 6.21 14.84
CA VAL A 123 -6.20 7.33 13.91
C VAL A 123 -7.66 7.41 13.46
N THR A 124 -8.33 6.27 13.24
CA THR A 124 -9.76 6.23 12.85
C THR A 124 -10.74 6.38 14.02
N ALA A 125 -10.33 6.09 15.25
CA ALA A 125 -11.15 6.25 16.45
C ALA A 125 -11.17 7.71 16.95
N GLY A 126 -10.08 8.46 16.73
CA GLY A 126 -10.00 9.90 17.01
C GLY A 126 -10.88 10.77 16.10
N THR A 127 -11.39 10.23 14.99
CA THR A 127 -12.27 10.95 14.05
C THR A 127 -13.74 10.66 14.35
N LYS A 128 -14.34 11.37 15.32
CA LYS A 128 -15.81 11.46 15.45
C LYS A 128 -16.41 12.32 14.32
N GLN A 129 -16.40 11.79 13.10
CA GLN A 129 -17.36 12.05 12.02
C GLN A 129 -16.95 11.17 10.83
N ALA A 130 -17.63 10.04 10.67
CA ALA A 130 -17.36 9.08 9.63
C ALA A 130 -17.90 9.58 8.28
N ASN A 131 -17.12 10.41 7.59
CA ASN A 131 -17.24 10.55 6.14
C ASN A 131 -16.29 9.52 5.51
N GLU A 132 -16.79 8.77 4.54
CA GLU A 132 -15.94 7.92 3.70
C GLU A 132 -14.91 8.84 3.01
N ALA A 133 -13.63 8.50 3.13
CA ALA A 133 -12.58 9.25 2.48
C ALA A 133 -12.33 8.65 1.09
N ALA A 134 -12.37 9.54 0.10
CA ALA A 134 -11.90 9.27 -1.25
C ALA A 134 -10.60 10.06 -1.46
N ILE A 135 -9.67 9.46 -2.19
CA ILE A 135 -8.50 10.16 -2.71
C ILE A 135 -8.74 10.46 -4.18
N GLY A 136 -8.11 11.52 -4.66
CA GLY A 136 -8.14 11.83 -6.07
C GLY A 136 -7.09 12.86 -6.45
N GLY A 137 -6.81 12.90 -7.74
CA GLY A 137 -5.85 13.83 -8.29
C GLY A 137 -5.89 13.84 -9.81
N ALA A 138 -5.22 14.82 -10.38
CA ALA A 138 -5.12 15.04 -11.81
C ALA A 138 -3.65 15.01 -12.22
N ILE A 139 -3.38 14.46 -13.39
CA ILE A 139 -2.12 14.63 -14.10
C ILE A 139 -2.42 15.46 -15.32
N ARG A 140 -1.73 16.58 -15.43
CA ARG A 140 -1.81 17.51 -16.55
C ARG A 140 -0.45 17.61 -17.22
N GLY A 141 -0.43 17.93 -18.50
CA GLY A 141 0.81 18.20 -19.19
C GLY A 141 1.29 19.63 -18.98
N CYS A 142 2.41 19.98 -19.61
CA CYS A 142 3.11 21.24 -19.34
C CYS A 142 2.36 22.48 -19.83
N TYR A 143 1.40 22.34 -20.73
CA TYR A 143 0.52 23.42 -21.18
C TYR A 143 -0.81 23.45 -20.40
N GLY A 144 -0.92 22.64 -19.34
CA GLY A 144 -2.12 22.50 -18.52
C GLY A 144 -3.18 21.58 -19.13
N GLU A 145 -2.87 20.91 -20.24
CA GLU A 145 -3.75 19.94 -20.89
C GLU A 145 -4.06 18.77 -19.96
N TRP A 146 -5.29 18.27 -20.01
CA TRP A 146 -5.67 17.10 -19.23
C TRP A 146 -5.02 15.84 -19.82
N ILE A 147 -4.21 15.13 -19.02
CA ILE A 147 -3.68 13.82 -19.39
C ILE A 147 -4.56 12.72 -18.80
N MET A 148 -4.85 12.82 -17.50
CA MET A 148 -5.75 11.90 -16.81
C MET A 148 -6.15 12.41 -15.42
N GLY A 149 -7.16 11.76 -14.84
CA GLY A 149 -7.49 11.86 -13.41
C GLY A 149 -7.57 10.49 -12.77
N PHE A 150 -7.46 10.45 -11.45
CA PHE A 150 -7.72 9.26 -10.65
C PHE A 150 -8.62 9.62 -9.47
N SER A 151 -9.46 8.67 -9.09
CA SER A 151 -10.28 8.70 -7.88
C SER A 151 -10.36 7.30 -7.31
N GLN A 152 -10.25 7.18 -5.99
CA GLN A 152 -10.33 5.90 -5.30
C GLN A 152 -10.90 6.07 -3.89
N ASP A 153 -11.89 5.25 -3.57
CA ASP A 153 -12.40 5.14 -2.20
C ASP A 153 -11.39 4.38 -1.33
N ILE A 154 -10.95 5.00 -0.24
CA ILE A 154 -10.01 4.40 0.71
C ILE A 154 -10.66 4.11 2.07
N GLY A 155 -11.98 4.32 2.17
CA GLY A 155 -12.75 4.05 3.38
C GLY A 155 -12.49 5.07 4.47
N LYS A 156 -12.48 4.65 5.73
CA LYS A 156 -12.28 5.56 6.87
C LYS A 156 -10.79 5.78 7.13
N CYS A 157 -10.33 7.02 7.04
CA CYS A 157 -8.96 7.39 7.38
C CYS A 157 -8.88 8.86 7.83
N SER A 158 -7.74 9.27 8.40
CA SER A 158 -7.50 10.69 8.66
C SER A 158 -7.27 11.47 7.37
N VAL A 159 -7.47 12.79 7.44
CA VAL A 159 -7.19 13.71 6.34
C VAL A 159 -5.73 13.61 5.90
N ASP A 160 -4.78 13.61 6.84
CA ASP A 160 -3.34 13.51 6.51
C ASP A 160 -3.00 12.19 5.80
N LEU A 161 -3.62 11.09 6.22
CA LEU A 161 -3.43 9.80 5.57
C LEU A 161 -4.02 9.81 4.16
N ALA A 162 -5.21 10.37 3.96
CA ALA A 162 -5.84 10.51 2.64
C ALA A 162 -4.96 11.35 1.69
N GLU A 163 -4.46 12.48 2.15
CA GLU A 163 -3.60 13.37 1.36
C GLU A 163 -2.28 12.71 0.98
N LEU A 164 -1.62 12.02 1.93
CA LEU A 164 -0.41 11.24 1.63
C LEU A 164 -0.67 10.09 0.66
N TRP A 165 -1.81 9.40 0.76
CA TRP A 165 -2.20 8.36 -0.18
C TRP A 165 -2.49 8.92 -1.58
N SER A 166 -3.16 10.07 -1.67
CA SER A 166 -3.39 10.74 -2.95
C SER A 166 -2.08 11.09 -3.65
N LEU A 167 -1.12 11.66 -2.90
CA LEU A 167 0.23 11.94 -3.38
C LEU A 167 0.94 10.68 -3.86
N LEU A 168 0.92 9.61 -3.05
CA LEU A 168 1.55 8.34 -3.42
C LEU A 168 0.96 7.76 -4.71
N GLN A 169 -0.37 7.78 -4.86
CA GLN A 169 -1.07 7.28 -6.03
C GLN A 169 -0.71 8.09 -7.28
N GLY A 170 -0.76 9.43 -7.20
CA GLY A 170 -0.41 10.32 -8.31
C GLY A 170 1.04 10.18 -8.75
N ILE A 171 1.98 10.13 -7.80
CA ILE A 171 3.42 9.92 -8.05
C ILE A 171 3.66 8.56 -8.71
N ALA A 172 3.04 7.50 -8.21
CA ALA A 172 3.18 6.16 -8.79
C ALA A 172 2.62 6.08 -10.22
N LEU A 173 1.50 6.75 -10.50
CA LEU A 173 0.90 6.86 -11.82
C LEU A 173 1.75 7.67 -12.80
N ALA A 174 2.38 8.75 -12.34
CA ALA A 174 3.30 9.53 -13.15
C ALA A 174 4.53 8.70 -13.53
N TRP A 175 5.11 7.99 -12.57
CA TRP A 175 6.23 7.09 -12.81
C TRP A 175 5.89 5.96 -13.79
N SER A 176 4.72 5.33 -13.65
CA SER A 176 4.31 4.24 -14.55
C SER A 176 4.08 4.69 -15.99
N ARG A 177 3.85 5.99 -16.20
CA ARG A 177 3.77 6.63 -17.53
C ARG A 177 5.09 7.16 -18.05
N ASN A 178 6.21 6.85 -17.38
CA ASN A 178 7.54 7.30 -17.77
C ASN A 178 7.67 8.84 -17.85
N ILE A 179 6.94 9.57 -17.00
CA ILE A 179 7.10 11.02 -16.87
C ILE A 179 8.45 11.30 -16.19
N LYS A 180 9.29 12.13 -16.84
CA LYS A 180 10.64 12.47 -16.36
C LYS A 180 10.74 13.80 -15.64
N LEU A 181 9.79 14.71 -15.87
CA LEU A 181 9.71 16.02 -15.23
C LEU A 181 8.34 16.12 -14.54
N LEU A 182 8.32 16.15 -13.20
CA LEU A 182 7.09 16.14 -12.42
C LEU A 182 7.00 17.34 -11.47
N GLU A 183 5.99 18.19 -11.66
CA GLU A 183 5.59 19.17 -10.64
C GLU A 183 4.40 18.64 -9.85
N ILE A 184 4.57 18.51 -8.54
CA ILE A 184 3.59 17.98 -7.61
C ILE A 184 3.00 19.14 -6.82
N GLU A 185 1.70 19.32 -6.94
CA GLU A 185 0.98 20.35 -6.19
C GLU A 185 0.05 19.70 -5.15
N SER A 186 0.15 20.13 -3.90
CA SER A 186 -0.73 19.65 -2.82
C SER A 186 -1.26 20.80 -1.98
N ASN A 187 -2.51 20.67 -1.53
CA ASN A 187 -3.15 21.58 -0.58
C ASN A 187 -2.80 21.28 0.89
N SER A 188 -1.99 20.26 1.15
CA SER A 188 -1.64 19.82 2.50
C SER A 188 -0.18 20.15 2.79
N ALA A 189 0.05 21.37 3.31
CA ALA A 189 1.38 21.79 3.80
C ALA A 189 1.92 20.80 4.84
N THR A 190 1.04 20.23 5.66
CA THR A 190 1.34 19.16 6.62
C THR A 190 1.93 17.95 5.94
N SER A 191 1.28 17.41 4.90
CA SER A 191 1.77 16.24 4.15
C SER A 191 3.12 16.50 3.49
N ILE A 192 3.31 17.69 2.91
CA ILE A 192 4.60 18.10 2.32
C ILE A 192 5.70 18.14 3.39
N ASN A 193 5.41 18.70 4.56
CA ASN A 193 6.36 18.74 5.67
C ASN A 193 6.66 17.33 6.20
N MET A 194 5.67 16.45 6.25
CA MET A 194 5.86 15.04 6.61
C MET A 194 6.81 14.35 5.64
N ILE A 195 6.61 14.49 4.33
CA ILE A 195 7.51 13.96 3.31
C ILE A 195 8.95 14.43 3.51
N LYS A 196 9.17 15.66 3.97
CA LYS A 196 10.52 16.21 4.17
C LYS A 196 11.18 15.79 5.48
N LYS A 197 10.45 15.79 6.61
CA LYS A 197 11.07 15.77 7.95
C LYS A 197 10.71 14.57 8.82
N VAL A 198 9.65 13.83 8.50
CA VAL A 198 9.15 12.78 9.39
C VAL A 198 10.13 11.61 9.50
N GLY A 199 10.42 11.21 10.74
CA GLY A 199 11.27 10.07 11.10
C GLY A 199 10.49 8.77 11.29
N LYS A 200 11.23 7.66 11.47
CA LYS A 200 10.73 6.27 11.50
C LYS A 200 9.64 5.98 12.56
N ASN A 201 9.57 6.80 13.61
CA ASN A 201 8.64 6.59 14.73
C ASN A 201 7.24 7.16 14.49
N HIS A 202 7.03 7.90 13.40
CA HIS A 202 5.73 8.50 13.10
C HIS A 202 4.76 7.44 12.53
N PRO A 203 3.47 7.45 12.93
CA PRO A 203 2.49 6.46 12.45
C PRO A 203 2.37 6.39 10.92
N LEU A 204 2.45 7.55 10.26
CA LEU A 204 2.37 7.67 8.81
C LEU A 204 3.71 7.44 8.07
N PHE A 205 4.77 7.05 8.78
CA PHE A 205 6.11 6.91 8.21
C PHE A 205 6.14 5.92 7.04
N CYS A 206 5.36 4.83 7.09
CA CYS A 206 5.35 3.83 6.03
C CYS A 206 4.89 4.38 4.66
N VAL A 207 3.89 5.27 4.65
CA VAL A 207 3.39 5.91 3.43
C VAL A 207 4.40 6.96 2.96
N VAL A 208 4.93 7.76 3.89
CA VAL A 208 5.97 8.76 3.62
C VAL A 208 7.24 8.13 3.04
N GLU A 209 7.70 7.02 3.60
CA GLU A 209 8.87 6.27 3.13
C GLU A 209 8.64 5.79 1.70
N LYS A 210 7.42 5.32 1.37
CA LYS A 210 7.12 4.89 0.01
C LYS A 210 7.12 6.04 -0.99
N ILE A 211 6.59 7.20 -0.60
CA ILE A 211 6.67 8.43 -1.42
C ILE A 211 8.14 8.80 -1.66
N ARG A 212 8.96 8.83 -0.61
CA ARG A 212 10.40 9.11 -0.72
C ARG A 212 11.12 8.13 -1.65
N GLU A 213 10.79 6.84 -1.58
CA GLU A 213 11.34 5.82 -2.49
C GLU A 213 11.02 6.14 -3.96
N TYR A 214 9.80 6.56 -4.28
CA TYR A 214 9.46 6.99 -5.64
C TYR A 214 10.20 8.27 -6.04
N LEU A 215 10.26 9.26 -5.15
CA LEU A 215 10.95 10.51 -5.40
C LEU A 215 12.47 10.35 -5.57
N SER A 216 13.06 9.27 -5.04
CA SER A 216 14.49 8.94 -5.21
C SER A 216 14.86 8.32 -6.56
N ARG A 217 13.89 8.07 -7.44
CA ARG A 217 14.12 7.45 -8.75
C ARG A 217 14.68 8.44 -9.77
N ASP A 218 15.01 7.93 -10.96
CA ASP A 218 15.53 8.70 -12.09
C ASP A 218 14.44 9.55 -12.77
N TRP A 219 14.14 10.69 -12.15
CA TRP A 219 13.30 11.77 -12.65
C TRP A 219 13.60 13.08 -11.90
N THR A 220 13.27 14.21 -12.52
CA THR A 220 13.33 15.52 -11.87
C THR A 220 11.95 15.88 -11.36
N TRP A 221 11.86 16.29 -10.10
CA TRP A 221 10.59 16.67 -9.51
C TRP A 221 10.68 17.89 -8.61
N LYS A 222 9.54 18.55 -8.41
CA LYS A 222 9.35 19.63 -7.46
C LYS A 222 8.02 19.41 -6.75
N ILE A 223 7.98 19.70 -5.44
CA ILE A 223 6.73 19.65 -4.66
C ILE A 223 6.44 21.02 -4.06
N SER A 224 5.25 21.55 -4.33
CA SER A 224 4.78 22.86 -3.90
C SER A 224 3.45 22.75 -3.16
N HIS A 225 3.26 23.64 -2.19
CA HIS A 225 1.97 23.81 -1.54
C HIS A 225 1.11 24.79 -2.35
N ILE A 226 -0.13 24.42 -2.67
CA ILE A 226 -1.10 25.31 -3.32
C ILE A 226 -2.38 25.46 -2.48
N PRO A 227 -2.90 26.68 -2.27
CA PRO A 227 -4.14 26.87 -1.51
C PRO A 227 -5.32 26.12 -2.14
N ARG A 228 -6.21 25.58 -1.29
CA ARG A 228 -7.37 24.76 -1.68
C ARG A 228 -8.24 25.39 -2.77
N GLN A 229 -8.39 26.72 -2.77
CA GLN A 229 -9.15 27.48 -3.77
C GLN A 229 -8.60 27.27 -5.19
N ARG A 230 -7.28 27.23 -5.37
CA ARG A 230 -6.66 26.99 -6.68
C ARG A 230 -6.83 25.54 -7.15
N VAL A 231 -6.78 24.56 -6.25
CA VAL A 231 -7.01 23.15 -6.62
C VAL A 231 -8.41 22.96 -7.21
N SER A 232 -9.43 23.57 -6.59
CA SER A 232 -10.81 23.49 -7.09
C SER A 232 -11.04 24.22 -8.41
N GLU A 233 -10.29 25.29 -8.68
CA GLU A 233 -10.34 26.00 -9.97
C GLU A 233 -9.65 25.21 -11.08
N ILE A 234 -8.55 24.52 -10.76
CA ILE A 234 -7.86 23.60 -11.67
C ILE A 234 -8.72 22.37 -11.98
N GLY A 235 -9.55 21.91 -11.04
CA GLY A 235 -10.50 20.81 -11.27
C GLY A 235 -11.73 21.16 -12.10
N LYS A 236 -12.02 22.46 -12.33
CA LYS A 236 -13.25 22.94 -13.00
C LYS A 236 -13.02 23.52 -14.40
N ARG A 237 -11.77 23.61 -14.86
CA ARG A 237 -11.47 23.94 -16.26
C ARG A 237 -11.57 22.67 -17.10
N GLU A 238 -12.80 22.31 -17.41
CA GLU A 238 -13.23 21.47 -18.53
C GLU A 238 -14.06 22.32 -19.48
#